data_AF-A0A2E9JF85-F1
#
_entry.id   AF-A0A2E9JF85-F1
#
_cell.length_a   1.000
_cell.length_b   1.000
_cell.length_c   1.000
_cell.angle_alpha   90.00
_cell.angle_beta   90.00
_cell.angle_gamma   90.00
#
_symmetry.space_group_name_H-M   'P 1'
#
loop_
_entity.id
_entity.type
_entity.pdbx_description
1 polymer ?
#
loop_
_entity_poly.entity_id
_entity_poly.type
_entity_poly.pdbx_seq_one_letter_code
_entity_poly.pdbx_strand_id
1 'polypeptide(L)'
;MRYDMQVFTAAVINLAVKGYLQITKGQKDYVLSKTFSKTHLAAGEQVIIDKLFSENEVVELNEENHKIVMSAIKGHRKALRRDYLGVYFAKNSSFLIPSALGALVMVGVIAVLDALTIAVSIIFGVIAGLHGLFAYLLKASSVRGRVLIDKLEGFKLYLEVAEEDDLNLRHPPDKTPELFEQMLPYAIALGVAEAWSEKFTAVFLKLQSQTGVAYHPYWYRGHFDIQHMNDFSSDVSSSMSSVISSASTPPGSSSGAGGGGGW
;
A
#
# COMPACT_ATOMS: atom_id res chain seq x y z
N MET A 1 4.42 -1.16 -10.36
CA MET A 1 3.88 -1.20 -8.99
C MET A 1 4.95 -0.82 -7.97
N ARG A 2 4.86 0.41 -7.46
CA ARG A 2 5.48 0.79 -6.18
C ARG A 2 4.65 0.09 -5.10
N TYR A 3 5.31 -0.42 -4.06
CA TYR A 3 4.65 -1.04 -2.91
C TYR A 3 5.21 -0.32 -1.70
N ASP A 4 4.34 0.36 -0.97
CA ASP A 4 4.65 1.08 0.26
C ASP A 4 3.86 0.47 1.43
N MET A 5 4.10 0.98 2.63
CA MET A 5 3.40 0.50 3.82
C MET A 5 1.93 0.90 3.80
N GLN A 6 1.56 2.00 3.14
CA GLN A 6 0.17 2.43 3.00
C GLN A 6 -0.67 1.40 2.23
N VAL A 7 -0.13 0.76 1.19
CA VAL A 7 -0.80 -0.35 0.48
C VAL A 7 -1.07 -1.53 1.42
N PHE A 8 -0.13 -1.87 2.30
CA PHE A 8 -0.33 -2.95 3.26
C PHE A 8 -1.34 -2.55 4.35
N THR A 9 -1.22 -1.34 4.88
CA THR A 9 -2.15 -0.73 5.84
C THR A 9 -3.58 -0.72 5.31
N ALA A 10 -3.81 -0.25 4.08
CA ALA A 10 -5.13 -0.25 3.45
C ALA A 10 -5.71 -1.67 3.34
N ALA A 11 -4.88 -2.67 3.00
CA ALA A 11 -5.31 -4.06 2.94
C ALA A 11 -5.65 -4.64 4.34
N VAL A 12 -4.89 -4.28 5.37
CA VAL A 12 -5.19 -4.66 6.77
C VAL A 12 -6.50 -4.03 7.25
N ILE A 13 -6.74 -2.76 6.94
CA ILE A 13 -8.01 -2.09 7.26
C ILE A 13 -9.16 -2.72 6.48
N ASN A 14 -8.97 -3.07 5.21
CA ASN A 14 -10.00 -3.76 4.43
C ASN A 14 -10.36 -5.12 5.01
N LEU A 15 -9.37 -5.88 5.49
CA LEU A 15 -9.60 -7.13 6.23
C LEU A 15 -10.41 -6.90 7.51
N ALA A 16 -10.13 -5.79 8.20
CA ALA A 16 -10.83 -5.42 9.42
C ALA A 16 -12.31 -5.08 9.14
N VAL A 17 -12.56 -4.22 8.15
CA VAL A 17 -13.90 -3.87 7.66
C VAL A 17 -14.67 -5.10 7.19
N LYS A 18 -14.01 -6.04 6.52
CA LYS A 18 -14.62 -7.32 6.12
C LYS A 18 -14.89 -8.27 7.28
N GLY A 19 -14.44 -7.95 8.50
CA GLY A 19 -14.65 -8.74 9.71
C GLY A 19 -13.69 -9.92 9.90
N TYR A 20 -12.56 -9.96 9.19
CA TYR A 20 -11.55 -11.01 9.34
C TYR A 20 -10.54 -10.74 10.45
N LEU A 21 -10.45 -9.49 10.90
CA LEU A 21 -9.65 -9.10 12.04
C LEU A 21 -10.25 -7.87 12.72
N GLN A 22 -9.79 -7.59 13.93
CA GLN A 22 -10.07 -6.35 14.64
C GLN A 22 -8.77 -5.65 15.01
N ILE A 23 -8.74 -4.33 14.82
CA ILE A 23 -7.58 -3.50 15.09
C ILE A 23 -7.77 -2.86 16.46
N THR A 24 -6.90 -3.16 17.43
CA THR A 24 -6.92 -2.52 18.75
C THR A 24 -5.73 -1.59 18.89
N LYS A 25 -5.97 -0.32 19.25
CA LYS A 25 -4.92 0.65 19.54
C LYS A 25 -4.42 0.45 20.98
N GLY A 26 -3.18 -0.02 21.13
CA GLY A 26 -2.45 0.00 22.39
C GLY A 26 -1.84 1.38 22.68
N GLN A 27 -1.05 1.48 23.75
CA GLN A 27 -0.37 2.74 24.11
C GLN A 27 0.63 3.18 23.04
N LYS A 28 1.40 2.23 22.50
CA LYS A 28 2.44 2.46 21.50
C LYS A 28 2.08 1.79 20.17
N ASP A 29 1.79 0.50 20.25
CA ASP A 29 1.62 -0.36 19.07
C ASP A 29 0.15 -0.68 18.78
N TYR A 30 -0.08 -1.35 17.66
CA TYR A 30 -1.39 -1.85 17.25
C TYR A 30 -1.45 -3.36 17.43
N VAL A 31 -2.55 -3.86 17.97
CA VAL A 31 -2.81 -5.29 18.13
C VAL A 31 -3.87 -5.73 17.14
N LEU A 32 -3.53 -6.71 16.31
CA LEU A 32 -4.45 -7.33 15.36
C LEU A 32 -4.97 -8.63 15.97
N SER A 33 -6.29 -8.76 16.08
CA SER A 33 -6.94 -9.99 16.56
C SER A 33 -7.73 -10.62 15.42
N LYS A 34 -7.53 -11.90 15.14
CA LYS A 34 -8.24 -12.64 14.10
C LYS A 34 -9.70 -12.81 14.47
N THR A 35 -10.57 -12.64 13.48
CA THR A 35 -12.02 -12.85 13.60
C THR A 35 -12.47 -13.75 12.45
N PHE A 36 -13.68 -14.29 12.55
CA PHE A 36 -14.29 -15.07 11.48
C PHE A 36 -15.30 -14.24 10.68
N SER A 37 -15.15 -14.26 9.36
CA SER A 37 -16.10 -13.68 8.41
C SER A 37 -16.28 -14.62 7.22
N LYS A 38 -17.40 -14.48 6.52
CA LYS A 38 -17.72 -15.22 5.28
C LYS A 38 -17.54 -14.35 4.03
N THR A 39 -17.14 -13.09 4.18
CA THR A 39 -16.99 -12.15 3.07
C THR A 39 -15.88 -12.59 2.13
N HIS A 40 -16.04 -12.41 0.82
CA HIS A 40 -15.02 -12.81 -0.15
C HIS A 40 -13.70 -12.04 0.03
N LEU A 41 -12.60 -12.78 0.12
CA LEU A 41 -11.24 -12.24 0.16
C LEU A 41 -10.58 -12.30 -1.20
N ALA A 42 -9.87 -11.23 -1.57
CA ALA A 42 -8.93 -11.29 -2.68
C ALA A 42 -7.75 -12.20 -2.33
N ALA A 43 -7.12 -12.80 -3.33
CA ALA A 43 -5.99 -13.71 -3.11
C ALA A 43 -4.83 -13.07 -2.33
N GLY A 44 -4.60 -11.77 -2.50
CA GLY A 44 -3.61 -11.01 -1.72
C GLY A 44 -3.98 -10.85 -0.25
N GLU A 45 -5.26 -10.67 0.05
CA GLU A 45 -5.78 -10.50 1.42
C GLU A 45 -5.74 -11.80 2.21
N GLN A 46 -6.07 -12.93 1.55
CA GLN A 46 -5.94 -14.25 2.16
C GLN A 46 -4.50 -14.51 2.62
N VAL A 47 -3.52 -14.14 1.80
CA VAL A 47 -2.10 -14.29 2.15
C VAL A 47 -1.72 -13.46 3.38
N ILE A 48 -2.33 -12.29 3.59
CA ILE A 48 -2.07 -11.49 4.79
C ILE A 48 -2.56 -12.25 6.03
N ILE A 49 -3.80 -12.74 6.01
CA ILE A 49 -4.37 -13.50 7.13
C ILE A 49 -3.56 -14.76 7.44
N ASP A 50 -3.24 -15.54 6.41
CA ASP A 50 -2.50 -16.79 6.55
C ASP A 50 -1.09 -16.58 7.12
N LYS A 51 -0.47 -15.44 6.84
CA LYS A 51 0.89 -15.12 7.32
C LYS A 51 0.90 -14.48 8.69
N LEU A 52 0.05 -13.46 8.92
CA LEU A 52 -0.03 -12.79 10.21
C LEU A 52 -0.44 -13.79 11.29
N PHE A 53 -1.49 -14.56 11.06
CA PHE A 53 -2.06 -15.47 12.05
C PHE A 53 -1.64 -16.93 11.83
N SER A 54 -0.39 -17.13 11.41
CA SER A 54 0.16 -18.47 11.15
C SER A 54 0.44 -19.25 12.44
N GLU A 55 0.82 -18.55 13.50
CA GLU A 55 1.18 -19.15 14.80
C GLU A 55 0.15 -18.83 15.89
N ASN A 56 -0.39 -17.61 15.90
CA ASN A 56 -1.29 -17.11 16.94
C ASN A 56 -2.50 -16.40 16.31
N GLU A 57 -3.61 -16.34 17.04
CA GLU A 57 -4.81 -15.58 16.64
C GLU A 57 -4.70 -14.08 16.96
N VAL A 58 -3.70 -13.68 17.73
CA VAL A 58 -3.44 -12.28 18.10
C VAL A 58 -1.99 -11.95 17.77
N VAL A 59 -1.77 -10.83 17.09
CA VAL A 59 -0.45 -10.35 16.69
C VAL A 59 -0.32 -8.87 17.05
N GLU A 60 0.67 -8.55 17.87
CA GLU A 60 1.06 -7.15 18.11
C GLU A 60 2.05 -6.70 17.03
N LEU A 61 1.81 -5.52 16.45
CA LEU A 61 2.65 -4.91 15.44
C LEU A 61 3.86 -4.23 16.10
N ASN A 62 4.83 -5.03 16.54
CA ASN A 62 6.07 -4.59 17.17
C ASN A 62 7.30 -5.31 16.57
N GLU A 63 8.51 -4.93 17.01
CA GLU A 63 9.77 -5.50 16.53
C GLU A 63 9.95 -6.98 16.91
N GLU A 64 9.30 -7.47 17.96
CA GLU A 64 9.37 -8.88 18.35
C GLU A 64 8.73 -9.77 17.28
N ASN A 65 7.60 -9.32 16.73
CA ASN A 65 6.87 -10.01 15.67
C ASN A 65 7.37 -9.70 14.25
N HIS A 66 8.57 -9.11 14.10
CA HIS A 66 9.05 -8.64 12.79
C HIS A 66 9.10 -9.71 11.71
N LYS A 67 9.42 -10.95 12.06
CA LYS A 67 9.46 -12.06 11.10
C LYS A 67 8.08 -12.34 10.51
N ILE A 68 7.04 -12.33 11.35
CA ILE A 68 5.65 -12.55 10.97
C ILE A 68 5.16 -11.39 10.09
N VAL A 69 5.37 -10.14 10.55
CA VAL A 69 4.98 -8.93 9.83
C VAL A 69 5.68 -8.86 8.46
N MET A 70 6.99 -9.11 8.40
CA MET A 70 7.75 -9.14 7.15
C MET A 70 7.32 -10.26 6.21
N SER A 71 6.99 -11.42 6.76
CA SER A 71 6.46 -12.55 5.98
C SER A 71 5.14 -12.19 5.32
N ALA A 72 4.23 -11.54 6.05
CA ALA A 72 2.95 -11.05 5.54
C ALA A 72 3.13 -9.98 4.46
N ILE A 73 4.00 -8.98 4.69
CA ILE A 73 4.30 -7.92 3.72
C ILE A 73 4.88 -8.52 2.43
N LYS A 74 5.88 -9.41 2.54
CA LYS A 74 6.50 -10.06 1.37
C LYS A 74 5.50 -10.95 0.63
N GLY A 75 4.67 -11.69 1.36
CA GLY A 75 3.60 -12.52 0.82
C GLY A 75 2.59 -11.70 0.02
N HIS A 76 2.06 -10.63 0.62
CA HIS A 76 1.10 -9.73 -0.02
C HIS A 76 1.69 -9.09 -1.27
N ARG A 77 2.92 -8.55 -1.19
CA ARG A 77 3.63 -7.99 -2.34
C ARG A 77 3.82 -9.02 -3.46
N LYS A 78 4.13 -10.28 -3.14
CA LYS A 78 4.28 -11.36 -4.13
C LYS A 78 2.94 -11.70 -4.78
N ALA A 79 1.85 -11.79 -4.01
CA ALA A 79 0.51 -12.05 -4.52
C ALA A 79 0.05 -10.95 -5.48
N LEU A 80 0.16 -9.67 -5.09
CA LEU A 80 -0.17 -8.55 -5.98
C LEU A 80 0.68 -8.56 -7.25
N ARG A 81 1.97 -8.88 -7.15
CA ARG A 81 2.83 -8.97 -8.34
C ARG A 81 2.40 -10.09 -9.26
N ARG A 82 2.02 -11.26 -8.74
CA ARG A 82 1.54 -12.39 -9.53
C ARG A 82 0.23 -12.04 -10.26
N ASP A 83 -0.69 -11.40 -9.56
CA ASP A 83 -2.06 -11.20 -10.06
C ASP A 83 -2.17 -9.98 -11.00
N TYR A 84 -1.32 -8.95 -10.80
CA TYR A 84 -1.42 -7.69 -11.55
C TYR A 84 -0.26 -7.42 -12.54
N LEU A 85 0.95 -7.98 -12.34
CA LEU A 85 2.03 -7.82 -13.33
C LEU A 85 1.76 -8.68 -14.56
N GLY A 86 2.02 -8.14 -15.75
CA GLY A 86 1.75 -8.81 -17.02
C GLY A 86 0.33 -8.63 -17.54
N VAL A 87 -0.66 -8.48 -16.66
CA VAL A 87 -2.06 -8.19 -17.03
C VAL A 87 -2.33 -6.69 -17.12
N TYR A 88 -1.98 -5.94 -16.08
CA TYR A 88 -2.22 -4.49 -16.01
C TYR A 88 -0.91 -3.70 -16.18
N PHE A 89 0.20 -4.23 -15.68
CA PHE A 89 1.51 -3.59 -15.83
C PHE A 89 2.35 -4.36 -16.84
N ALA A 90 2.61 -3.76 -18.01
CA ALA A 90 3.52 -4.32 -18.99
C ALA A 90 4.97 -3.98 -18.60
N LYS A 91 5.86 -4.96 -18.70
CA LYS A 91 7.29 -4.67 -18.75
C LYS A 91 7.68 -4.59 -20.21
N ASN A 92 7.68 -3.39 -20.79
CA ASN A 92 8.20 -3.18 -22.15
C ASN A 92 9.74 -3.34 -22.21
N SER A 93 10.37 -3.88 -21.16
CA SER A 93 11.80 -4.16 -21.10
C SER A 93 12.25 -5.19 -22.14
N SER A 94 11.34 -5.97 -22.73
CA SER A 94 11.66 -6.87 -23.84
C SER A 94 12.15 -6.12 -25.09
N PHE A 95 11.66 -4.90 -25.33
CA PHE A 95 12.12 -4.07 -26.46
C PHE A 95 13.57 -3.58 -26.29
N LEU A 96 14.12 -3.64 -25.08
CA LEU A 96 15.52 -3.30 -24.80
C LEU A 96 16.48 -4.49 -25.00
N ILE A 97 15.96 -5.70 -25.23
CA ILE A 97 16.80 -6.90 -25.40
C ILE A 97 17.61 -6.82 -26.71
N PRO A 98 17.04 -6.48 -27.88
CA PRO A 98 17.81 -6.38 -29.12
C PRO A 98 18.90 -5.30 -29.05
N SER A 99 18.60 -4.15 -28.45
CA SER A 99 19.58 -3.06 -28.32
C SER A 99 20.69 -3.40 -27.33
N ALA A 100 20.36 -4.07 -26.21
CA ALA A 100 21.36 -4.55 -25.24
C ALA A 100 22.28 -5.61 -25.85
N LEU A 101 21.73 -6.55 -26.63
CA LEU A 101 22.51 -7.56 -27.36
C LEU A 101 23.42 -6.91 -28.41
N GLY A 102 22.89 -5.95 -29.19
CA GLY A 102 23.67 -5.20 -30.16
C GLY A 102 24.83 -4.43 -29.52
N ALA A 103 24.58 -3.78 -28.37
CA ALA A 103 25.62 -3.10 -27.61
C ALA A 103 26.71 -4.07 -27.14
N LEU A 104 26.33 -5.25 -26.62
CA LEU A 104 27.27 -6.27 -26.16
C LEU A 104 28.14 -6.82 -27.29
N VAL A 105 27.54 -7.10 -28.45
CA VAL A 105 28.28 -7.53 -29.65
C VAL A 105 29.27 -6.45 -30.10
N MET A 106 28.86 -5.18 -30.09
CA MET A 106 29.72 -4.08 -30.51
C MET A 106 30.91 -3.86 -29.58
N VAL A 107 30.73 -4.02 -28.27
CA VAL A 107 31.85 -4.05 -27.30
C VAL A 107 32.83 -5.17 -27.64
N GLY A 108 32.32 -6.37 -27.95
CA GLY A 108 33.15 -7.50 -28.35
C GLY A 108 33.96 -7.25 -29.62
N VAL A 109 33.35 -6.66 -30.66
CA VAL A 109 34.04 -6.30 -31.90
C VAL A 109 35.15 -5.28 -31.65
N ILE A 110 34.88 -4.24 -30.86
CA ILE A 110 35.86 -3.20 -30.52
C ILE A 110 37.04 -3.78 -29.73
N ALA A 111 36.78 -4.73 -28.83
CA ALA A 111 37.82 -5.42 -28.07
C ALA A 111 38.71 -6.29 -28.97
N VAL A 112 38.13 -7.00 -29.94
CA VAL A 112 38.89 -7.80 -30.92
C VAL A 112 39.75 -6.92 -31.83
N LEU A 113 39.27 -5.72 -32.18
CA LEU A 113 39.98 -4.76 -33.03
C LEU A 113 40.99 -3.87 -32.26
N ASP A 114 41.17 -4.09 -30.96
CA ASP A 114 42.01 -3.28 -30.06
C ASP A 114 41.72 -1.76 -30.12
N ALA A 115 40.46 -1.40 -30.39
CA ALA A 115 40.01 -0.02 -30.55
C ALA A 115 39.47 0.59 -29.23
N LEU A 116 39.83 -0.01 -28.09
CA LEU A 116 39.28 0.30 -26.77
C LEU A 116 40.01 1.51 -26.14
N THR A 117 39.65 2.71 -26.61
CA THR A 117 40.16 3.96 -26.07
C THR A 117 39.35 4.47 -24.88
N ILE A 118 39.91 5.39 -24.09
CA ILE A 118 39.19 6.07 -23.00
C ILE A 118 37.89 6.73 -23.52
N ALA A 119 37.94 7.37 -24.70
CA ALA A 119 36.78 8.00 -25.31
C ALA A 119 35.67 6.98 -25.64
N VAL A 120 36.04 5.82 -26.19
CA VAL A 120 35.10 4.73 -26.49
C VAL A 120 34.48 4.18 -25.21
N SER A 121 35.27 3.97 -24.15
CA SER A 121 34.77 3.52 -22.84
C SER A 121 33.76 4.50 -22.23
N ILE A 122 33.99 5.81 -22.34
CA ILE A 122 33.04 6.83 -21.87
C ILE A 122 31.72 6.76 -22.64
N ILE A 123 31.77 6.64 -23.97
CA ILE A 123 30.57 6.54 -24.82
C ILE A 123 29.73 5.32 -24.44
N PHE A 124 30.34 4.15 -24.23
CA PHE A 124 29.61 2.96 -23.78
C PHE A 124 29.03 3.12 -22.37
N GLY A 125 29.75 3.77 -21.46
CA GLY A 125 29.23 4.11 -20.14
C GLY A 125 27.97 4.97 -20.21
N VAL A 126 27.96 5.99 -21.08
CA VAL A 126 26.78 6.83 -21.34
C VAL A 126 25.64 6.03 -21.97
N ILE A 127 25.92 5.19 -22.98
CA ILE A 127 24.90 4.35 -23.62
C ILE A 127 24.29 3.36 -22.61
N ALA A 128 25.10 2.75 -21.75
CA ALA A 128 24.64 1.85 -20.70
C ALA A 128 23.79 2.59 -19.66
N GLY A 129 24.20 3.79 -19.25
CA GLY A 129 23.43 4.66 -18.38
C GLY A 129 22.08 5.04 -18.98
N LEU A 130 22.05 5.42 -20.26
CA LEU A 130 20.82 5.70 -21.00
C LEU A 130 19.94 4.46 -21.12
N HIS A 131 20.50 3.27 -21.37
CA HIS A 131 19.73 2.02 -21.38
C HIS A 131 19.10 1.73 -20.01
N GLY A 132 19.84 1.94 -18.93
CA GLY A 132 19.31 1.81 -17.56
C GLY A 132 18.17 2.80 -17.30
N LEU A 133 18.34 4.05 -17.73
CA LEU A 133 17.31 5.09 -17.64
C LEU A 133 16.07 4.74 -18.47
N PHE A 134 16.23 4.32 -19.72
CA PHE A 134 15.12 3.89 -20.57
C PHE A 134 14.43 2.63 -20.03
N ALA A 135 15.16 1.68 -19.44
CA ALA A 135 14.57 0.53 -18.77
C ALA A 135 13.69 0.93 -17.58
N TYR A 136 14.09 1.99 -16.87
CA TYR A 136 13.29 2.57 -15.80
C TYR A 136 12.07 3.32 -16.33
N LEU A 137 12.23 4.15 -17.37
CA LEU A 137 11.17 5.00 -17.94
C LEU A 137 10.14 4.23 -18.79
N LEU A 138 10.55 3.18 -19.51
CA LEU A 138 9.67 2.36 -20.36
C LEU A 138 8.78 1.39 -19.57
N LYS A 139 8.75 1.49 -18.25
CA LYS A 139 7.78 0.78 -17.41
C LYS A 139 6.39 1.38 -17.58
N ALA A 140 5.78 1.16 -18.74
CA ALA A 140 4.46 1.69 -19.08
C ALA A 140 3.33 0.75 -18.61
N SER A 141 2.17 1.32 -18.32
CA SER A 141 0.93 0.57 -18.14
C SER A 141 0.56 -0.15 -19.44
N SER A 142 0.08 -1.39 -19.37
CA SER A 142 -0.56 -2.03 -20.52
C SER A 142 -1.85 -1.26 -20.90
N VAL A 143 -2.46 -1.55 -22.06
CA VAL A 143 -3.76 -0.97 -22.44
C VAL A 143 -4.83 -1.23 -21.38
N ARG A 144 -4.92 -2.48 -20.87
CA ARG A 144 -5.82 -2.84 -19.77
C ARG A 144 -5.47 -2.10 -18.48
N GLY A 145 -4.18 -1.91 -18.22
CA GLY A 145 -3.69 -1.12 -17.10
C GLY A 145 -4.09 0.34 -17.18
N ARG A 146 -4.03 0.95 -18.36
CA ARG A 146 -4.43 2.35 -18.56
C ARG A 146 -5.92 2.52 -18.27
N VAL A 147 -6.77 1.65 -18.83
CA VAL A 147 -8.22 1.67 -18.56
C VAL A 147 -8.52 1.49 -17.06
N LEU A 148 -7.77 0.63 -16.36
CA LEU A 148 -7.93 0.47 -14.92
C LEU A 148 -7.51 1.74 -14.16
N ILE A 149 -6.39 2.35 -14.52
CA ILE A 149 -5.92 3.60 -13.91
C ILE A 149 -6.94 4.72 -14.13
N ASP A 150 -7.49 4.86 -15.35
CA ASP A 150 -8.53 5.86 -15.64
C ASP A 150 -9.79 5.64 -14.78
N LYS A 151 -10.20 4.38 -14.60
CA LYS A 151 -11.31 4.03 -13.69
C LYS A 151 -10.99 4.37 -12.23
N LEU A 152 -9.74 4.14 -11.78
CA LEU A 152 -9.30 4.48 -10.42
C LEU A 152 -9.22 6.00 -10.22
N GLU A 153 -8.80 6.76 -11.23
CA GLU A 153 -8.81 8.22 -11.22
C GLU A 153 -10.25 8.76 -11.13
N GLY A 154 -11.18 8.22 -11.94
CA GLY A 154 -12.60 8.57 -11.84
C GLY A 154 -13.22 8.19 -10.49
N PHE A 155 -12.84 7.03 -9.93
CA PHE A 155 -13.30 6.61 -8.60
C PHE A 155 -12.69 7.48 -7.49
N LYS A 156 -11.43 7.89 -7.61
CA LYS A 156 -10.81 8.87 -6.70
C LYS A 156 -11.57 10.19 -6.75
N LEU A 157 -11.87 10.70 -7.95
CA LEU A 157 -12.66 11.93 -8.13
C LEU A 157 -14.04 11.79 -7.48
N TYR A 158 -14.68 10.62 -7.60
CA TYR A 158 -15.93 10.35 -6.88
C TYR A 158 -15.74 10.43 -5.35
N LEU A 159 -14.75 9.74 -4.79
CA LEU A 159 -14.53 9.78 -3.34
C LEU A 159 -14.16 11.19 -2.84
N GLU A 160 -13.38 11.94 -3.61
CA GLU A 160 -12.90 13.30 -3.31
C GLU A 160 -14.01 14.34 -3.51
N VAL A 161 -14.61 14.41 -4.70
CA VAL A 161 -15.50 15.49 -5.10
C VAL A 161 -16.97 15.17 -4.93
N ALA A 162 -17.42 13.90 -5.06
CA ALA A 162 -18.84 13.55 -5.25
C ALA A 162 -19.73 14.47 -4.43
N GLU A 163 -20.33 15.40 -5.19
CA GLU A 163 -20.93 16.62 -4.70
C GLU A 163 -22.05 16.21 -3.75
N GLU A 164 -22.12 16.87 -2.60
CA GLU A 164 -23.23 16.67 -1.65
C GLU A 164 -24.59 16.87 -2.35
N ASP A 165 -24.62 17.68 -3.40
CA ASP A 165 -25.80 17.97 -4.24
C ASP A 165 -26.06 16.91 -5.34
N ASP A 166 -25.06 16.38 -6.06
CA ASP A 166 -25.30 15.39 -7.15
C ASP A 166 -25.60 13.98 -6.60
N LEU A 167 -25.07 13.64 -5.41
CA LEU A 167 -25.49 12.46 -4.63
C LEU A 167 -26.99 12.54 -4.26
N ASN A 168 -27.53 13.73 -4.01
CA ASN A 168 -28.95 13.92 -3.68
C ASN A 168 -29.88 13.92 -4.91
N LEU A 169 -29.36 14.05 -6.14
CA LEU A 169 -30.18 14.36 -7.32
C LEU A 169 -30.57 13.17 -8.20
N ARG A 170 -29.88 12.02 -8.13
CA ARG A 170 -30.16 10.89 -9.06
C ARG A 170 -30.31 9.52 -8.43
N HIS A 171 -29.48 9.16 -7.44
CA HIS A 171 -29.58 7.94 -6.64
C HIS A 171 -28.80 8.15 -5.34
N PRO A 172 -29.39 8.74 -4.28
CA PRO A 172 -28.68 8.86 -3.01
C PRO A 172 -28.34 7.45 -2.51
N PRO A 173 -27.06 7.05 -2.45
CA PRO A 173 -26.74 5.89 -1.65
C PRO A 173 -27.13 6.27 -0.23
N ASP A 174 -27.88 5.41 0.46
CA ASP A 174 -28.17 5.63 1.87
C ASP A 174 -26.81 5.87 2.55
N LYS A 175 -26.60 7.07 3.10
CA LYS A 175 -25.33 7.44 3.75
C LYS A 175 -25.26 6.68 5.07
N THR A 176 -24.99 5.38 4.98
CA THR A 176 -24.97 4.48 6.12
C THR A 176 -23.54 4.31 6.65
N PRO A 177 -23.39 3.98 7.94
CA PRO A 177 -22.11 3.59 8.51
C PRO A 177 -21.40 2.50 7.69
N GLU A 178 -22.15 1.54 7.16
CA GLU A 178 -21.62 0.42 6.38
C GLU A 178 -20.99 0.90 5.07
N LEU A 179 -21.59 1.88 4.39
CA LEU A 179 -21.01 2.44 3.16
C LEU A 179 -19.68 3.17 3.45
N PHE A 180 -19.64 3.94 4.53
CA PHE A 180 -18.42 4.61 4.98
C PHE A 180 -17.30 3.59 5.21
N GLU A 181 -17.58 2.56 6.02
CA GLU A 181 -16.61 1.52 6.34
C GLU A 181 -16.15 0.76 5.09
N GLN A 182 -17.06 0.42 4.18
CA GLN A 182 -16.73 -0.29 2.94
C GLN A 182 -15.79 0.51 2.02
N MET A 183 -15.98 1.82 1.92
CA MET A 183 -15.20 2.66 1.01
C MET A 183 -13.89 3.18 1.63
N LEU A 184 -13.80 3.22 2.96
CA LEU A 184 -12.67 3.75 3.70
C LEU A 184 -11.30 3.14 3.28
N PRO A 185 -11.13 1.81 3.17
CA PRO A 185 -9.85 1.23 2.75
C PRO A 185 -9.39 1.70 1.37
N TYR A 186 -10.34 1.92 0.46
CA TYR A 186 -10.04 2.40 -0.89
C TYR A 186 -9.69 3.90 -0.88
N ALA A 187 -10.39 4.71 -0.08
CA ALA A 187 -10.06 6.12 0.11
C ALA A 187 -8.64 6.28 0.69
N ILE A 188 -8.26 5.43 1.64
CA ILE A 188 -6.89 5.38 2.19
C ILE A 188 -5.87 5.01 1.12
N ALA A 189 -6.15 3.99 0.30
CA ALA A 189 -5.25 3.56 -0.77
C ALA A 189 -5.08 4.63 -1.88
N LEU A 190 -6.11 5.45 -2.12
CA LEU A 190 -6.13 6.53 -3.11
C LEU A 190 -5.66 7.88 -2.55
N GLY A 191 -5.44 7.98 -1.24
CA GLY A 191 -4.97 9.19 -0.56
C GLY A 191 -6.03 10.28 -0.41
N VAL A 192 -7.32 9.89 -0.30
CA VAL A 192 -8.48 10.80 -0.17
C VAL A 192 -9.35 10.48 1.05
N ALA A 193 -8.76 9.86 2.08
CA ALA A 193 -9.49 9.39 3.27
C ALA A 193 -10.10 10.53 4.09
N GLU A 194 -9.41 11.68 4.16
CA GLU A 194 -9.87 12.88 4.87
C GLU A 194 -11.13 13.46 4.18
N ALA A 195 -11.03 13.74 2.88
CA ALA A 195 -12.15 14.22 2.05
C ALA A 195 -13.34 13.25 2.06
N TRP A 196 -13.08 11.94 2.11
CA TRP A 196 -14.14 10.95 2.25
C TRP A 196 -14.81 10.99 3.63
N SER A 197 -14.04 11.13 4.71
CA SER A 197 -14.55 11.15 6.08
C SER A 197 -15.39 12.40 6.36
N GLU A 198 -14.98 13.55 5.85
CA GLU A 198 -15.71 14.81 5.98
C GLU A 198 -17.19 14.71 5.57
N LYS A 199 -17.47 13.96 4.50
CA LYS A 199 -18.82 13.75 3.95
C LYS A 199 -19.76 12.99 4.89
N PHE A 200 -19.20 12.21 5.82
CA PHE A 200 -19.97 11.39 6.75
C PHE A 200 -20.06 12.01 8.15
N THR A 201 -19.23 13.01 8.47
CA THR A 201 -19.25 13.68 9.79
C THR A 201 -20.63 14.24 10.10
N ALA A 202 -21.22 15.03 9.19
CA ALA A 202 -22.56 15.59 9.37
C ALA A 202 -23.66 14.51 9.47
N VAL A 203 -23.50 13.42 8.72
CA VAL A 203 -24.45 12.30 8.72
C VAL A 203 -24.45 11.58 10.06
N PHE A 204 -23.28 11.26 10.60
CA PHE A 204 -23.16 10.57 11.88
C PHE A 204 -23.57 11.44 13.06
N LEU A 205 -23.27 12.75 13.03
CA LEU A 205 -23.79 13.69 14.04
C LEU A 205 -25.32 13.75 14.00
N LYS A 206 -25.92 13.78 12.80
CA LYS A 206 -27.38 13.73 12.64
C LYS A 206 -27.95 12.42 13.18
N LEU A 207 -27.37 11.27 12.82
CA LEU A 207 -27.79 9.96 13.33
C LEU A 207 -27.66 9.85 14.85
N GLN A 208 -26.59 10.39 15.43
CA GLN A 208 -26.40 10.43 16.88
C GLN A 208 -27.48 11.26 17.57
N SER A 209 -27.83 12.43 17.03
CA SER A 209 -28.91 13.26 17.60
C SER A 209 -30.30 12.60 17.53
N GLN A 210 -30.53 11.73 16.54
CA GLN A 210 -31.81 11.01 16.36
C GLN A 210 -31.90 9.74 17.20
N THR A 211 -30.81 8.97 17.29
CA THR A 211 -30.80 7.64 17.93
C THR A 211 -30.24 7.66 19.35
N GLY A 212 -29.53 8.72 19.74
CA GLY A 212 -28.80 8.82 21.00
C GLY A 212 -27.50 8.01 21.04
N VAL A 213 -27.18 7.24 19.99
CA VAL A 213 -25.99 6.38 19.93
C VAL A 213 -24.94 7.04 19.05
N ALA A 214 -23.75 7.27 19.61
CA ALA A 214 -22.60 7.73 18.84
C ALA A 214 -22.11 6.60 17.91
N TYR A 215 -21.86 6.93 16.65
CA TYR A 215 -21.18 6.03 15.72
C TYR A 215 -19.78 5.67 16.25
N HIS A 216 -19.42 4.39 16.11
CA HIS A 216 -18.08 3.88 16.40
C HIS A 216 -17.74 2.79 15.37
N PRO A 217 -16.57 2.82 14.71
CA PRO A 217 -16.23 1.86 13.68
C PRO A 217 -16.07 0.45 14.26
N TYR A 218 -16.82 -0.54 13.74
CA TYR A 218 -16.81 -1.90 14.29
C TYR A 218 -15.42 -2.56 14.24
N TRP A 219 -14.66 -2.24 13.20
CA TRP A 219 -13.35 -2.80 12.90
C TRP A 219 -12.22 -2.25 13.80
N TYR A 220 -12.45 -1.16 14.53
CA TYR A 220 -11.45 -0.48 15.35
C TYR A 220 -11.82 -0.51 16.84
N ARG A 221 -10.83 -0.74 17.71
CA ARG A 221 -10.95 -0.61 19.16
C ARG A 221 -9.91 0.40 19.63
N GLY A 222 -10.39 1.56 20.07
CA GLY A 222 -9.56 2.64 20.54
C GLY A 222 -10.42 3.89 20.72
N HIS A 223 -9.76 5.00 21.06
CA HIS A 223 -10.44 6.28 21.07
C HIS A 223 -10.83 6.66 19.64
N PHE A 224 -12.10 6.97 19.45
CA PHE A 224 -12.67 7.47 18.21
C PHE A 224 -13.61 8.62 18.58
N ASP A 225 -13.43 9.74 17.91
CA ASP A 225 -14.25 10.93 18.10
C ASP A 225 -14.83 11.36 16.74
N ILE A 226 -16.15 11.41 16.67
CA ILE A 226 -16.89 11.80 15.46
C ILE A 226 -16.55 13.25 15.07
N GLN A 227 -16.27 14.13 16.04
CA GLN A 227 -15.94 15.53 15.77
C GLN A 227 -14.59 15.69 15.05
N HIS A 228 -13.69 14.73 15.23
CA HIS A 228 -12.35 14.70 14.63
C HIS A 228 -12.21 13.54 13.62
N MET A 229 -13.32 13.11 13.02
CA MET A 229 -13.32 11.95 12.13
C MET A 229 -12.51 12.16 10.84
N ASN A 230 -12.42 13.42 10.38
CA ASN A 230 -11.66 13.79 9.17
C ASN A 230 -10.19 13.39 9.30
N ASP A 231 -9.61 13.68 10.48
CA ASP A 231 -8.22 13.37 10.80
C ASP A 231 -8.05 11.91 11.22
N PHE A 232 -9.06 11.30 11.85
CA PHE A 232 -8.98 9.93 12.36
C PHE A 232 -8.53 8.92 11.30
N SER A 233 -9.13 8.96 10.10
CA SER A 233 -8.85 7.99 9.04
C SER A 233 -7.43 8.10 8.49
N SER A 234 -6.94 9.34 8.31
CA SER A 234 -5.56 9.61 7.85
C SER A 234 -4.54 9.32 8.96
N ASP A 235 -4.87 9.62 10.21
CA ASP A 235 -4.05 9.35 11.39
C ASP A 235 -3.87 7.86 11.65
N VAL A 236 -4.96 7.08 11.66
CA VAL A 236 -4.87 5.61 11.82
C VAL A 236 -4.03 5.01 10.68
N SER A 237 -4.24 5.46 9.44
CA SER A 237 -3.45 4.99 8.31
C SER A 237 -1.97 5.33 8.44
N SER A 238 -1.63 6.57 8.75
CA SER A 238 -0.25 7.06 8.81
C SER A 238 0.51 6.45 9.99
N SER A 239 -0.10 6.46 11.17
CA SER A 239 0.47 5.89 12.39
C SER A 239 0.62 4.37 12.29
N MET A 240 -0.38 3.65 11.77
CA MET A 240 -0.25 2.20 11.57
C MET A 240 0.79 1.88 10.50
N SER A 241 0.88 2.66 9.41
CA SER A 241 1.96 2.49 8.41
C SER A 241 3.36 2.68 9.01
N SER A 242 3.51 3.65 9.92
CA SER A 242 4.75 3.88 10.67
C SER A 242 5.09 2.69 11.59
N VAL A 243 4.09 2.21 12.34
CA VAL A 243 4.23 1.05 13.23
C VAL A 243 4.55 -0.21 12.43
N ILE A 244 3.90 -0.47 11.30
CA ILE A 244 4.20 -1.58 10.41
C ILE A 244 5.63 -1.46 9.87
N SER A 245 6.07 -0.25 9.51
CA SER A 245 7.44 -0.02 9.06
C SER A 245 8.45 -0.39 10.15
N SER A 246 8.24 0.05 11.38
CA SER A 246 9.08 -0.28 12.55
C SER A 246 9.03 -1.77 12.90
N ALA A 247 7.83 -2.35 12.94
CA ALA A 247 7.64 -3.77 13.19
C ALA A 247 8.28 -4.63 12.11
N SER A 248 8.42 -4.14 10.88
CA SER A 248 9.05 -4.88 9.79
C SER A 248 10.59 -4.87 9.84
N THR A 249 11.19 -4.07 10.71
CA THR A 249 12.65 -4.02 10.89
C THR A 249 13.09 -4.91 12.07
N PRO A 250 14.16 -5.71 11.93
CA PRO A 250 14.72 -6.45 13.07
C PRO A 250 15.17 -5.49 14.17
N PRO A 251 15.10 -5.88 15.45
CA PRO A 251 15.60 -5.06 16.55
C PRO A 251 17.09 -4.75 16.34
N GLY A 252 17.46 -3.49 16.54
CA GLY A 252 18.82 -3.01 16.29
C GLY A 252 19.83 -3.72 17.19
N SER A 253 20.89 -4.29 16.61
CA SER A 253 22.06 -4.71 17.38
C SER A 253 22.80 -3.47 17.87
N SER A 254 22.75 -3.20 19.17
CA SER A 254 23.65 -2.24 19.81
C SER A 254 25.08 -2.79 19.81
N SER A 255 25.81 -2.65 18.69
CA SER A 255 27.25 -2.85 18.70
C SER A 255 27.91 -1.61 19.30
N GLY A 256 28.12 -1.65 20.62
CA GLY A 256 28.97 -0.69 21.32
C GLY A 256 30.40 -0.81 20.80
N ALA A 257 30.77 0.09 19.87
CA ALA A 257 32.16 0.31 19.49
C ALA A 257 32.84 1.06 20.65
N GLY A 258 33.27 0.31 21.66
CA GLY A 258 34.19 0.78 22.68
C GLY A 258 35.56 1.02 22.04
N GLY A 259 35.81 2.24 21.59
CA GLY A 259 37.12 2.71 21.17
C GLY A 259 38.05 2.77 22.38
N GLY A 260 38.78 1.69 22.63
CA GLY A 260 39.89 1.68 23.57
C GLY A 260 41.07 2.46 22.98
N GLY A 261 41.24 3.70 23.41
CA GLY A 261 42.47 4.46 23.23
C GLY A 261 43.49 4.03 24.27
N GLY A 262 44.53 3.31 23.83
CA GLY A 262 45.65 2.92 24.66
C GLY A 262 46.96 3.14 23.90
N TRP A 263 47.77 4.04 24.47
CA TRP A 263 49.17 4.38 24.19
C TRP A 263 49.45 5.29 22.99
#